data_AF-A0A8C8SM29-F1
#
_entry.id   AF-A0A8C8SM29-F1
#
_cell.length_a   1.000
_cell.length_b   1.000
_cell.length_c   1.000
_cell.angle_alpha   90.00
_cell.angle_beta   90.00
_cell.angle_gamma   90.00
#
_symmetry.space_group_name_H-M   'P 1'
#
loop_
_entity.id
_entity.type
_entity.pdbx_description
1 polymer ?
#
loop_
_entity_poly.entity_id
_entity_poly.type
_entity_poly.pdbx_seq_one_letter_code
_entity_poly.pdbx_strand_id
1 'polypeptide(L)'
;PWATLLAPYLTGAPQAAYRALSDKAAQDYQEVKEAILDTLDINPETFRRRFRGKEYHPGIRLRALAQELKDACCRWLQPDQHSKEELIDQVVMEQFLHAIPKDFLAAENPRVTRFYWPGVQREVQDYCTSCPDCQK
;
A
#
# COMPACT_ATOMS: atom_id res chain seq x y z
N PRO A 1 -16.51 -4.81 -22.79
CA PRO A 1 -16.10 -4.44 -21.40
C PRO A 1 -15.40 -3.07 -21.40
N TRP A 2 -15.68 -2.23 -20.40
CA TRP A 2 -15.09 -0.88 -20.28
C TRP A 2 -13.55 -0.90 -20.28
N ALA A 3 -12.95 -1.97 -19.76
CA ALA A 3 -11.50 -2.14 -19.68
C ALA A 3 -10.81 -2.23 -21.05
N THR A 4 -11.47 -2.83 -22.04
CA THR A 4 -10.97 -2.89 -23.42
C THR A 4 -10.95 -1.52 -24.09
N LEU A 5 -11.81 -0.59 -23.64
CA LEU A 5 -11.81 0.80 -24.11
C LEU A 5 -10.69 1.62 -23.46
N LEU A 6 -10.23 1.25 -22.26
CA LEU A 6 -9.13 1.91 -21.54
C LEU A 6 -7.75 1.54 -22.10
N ALA A 7 -7.57 0.26 -22.47
CA ALA A 7 -6.30 -0.32 -22.93
C ALA A 7 -5.52 0.48 -24.01
N PRO A 8 -6.15 1.09 -25.04
CA PRO A 8 -5.43 1.89 -26.03
C PRO A 8 -4.94 3.26 -25.52
N TYR A 9 -5.48 3.77 -24.41
CA TYR A 9 -5.08 5.06 -23.82
C TYR A 9 -3.94 4.92 -22.79
N LEU A 10 -3.69 3.70 -22.31
CA LEU A 10 -2.55 3.40 -21.47
C LEU A 10 -1.30 3.28 -22.35
N THR A 11 -0.23 3.99 -21.98
CA THR A 11 1.06 3.95 -22.69
C THR A 11 2.18 3.61 -21.73
N GLY A 12 3.16 2.84 -22.19
CA GLY A 12 4.33 2.46 -21.37
C GLY A 12 3.97 1.55 -20.21
N ALA A 13 4.44 1.90 -19.01
CA ALA A 13 4.35 1.05 -17.82
C ALA A 13 2.88 0.74 -17.39
N PRO A 14 1.94 1.70 -17.39
CA PRO A 14 0.50 1.42 -17.22
C PRO A 14 -0.08 0.38 -18.18
N GLN A 15 0.38 0.35 -19.43
CA GLN A 15 -0.10 -0.60 -20.42
C GLN A 15 0.45 -2.01 -20.17
N ALA A 16 1.71 -2.09 -19.74
CA ALA A 16 2.32 -3.35 -19.32
C ALA A 16 1.61 -3.92 -18.07
N ALA A 17 1.28 -3.06 -17.11
CA ALA A 17 0.52 -3.43 -15.92
C ALA A 17 -0.86 -4.00 -16.26
N TYR A 18 -1.61 -3.31 -17.13
CA TYR A 18 -2.92 -3.78 -17.59
C TYR A 18 -2.86 -5.13 -18.29
N ARG A 19 -1.86 -5.35 -19.16
CA ARG A 19 -1.67 -6.61 -19.88
C ARG A 19 -1.21 -7.76 -18.99
N ALA A 20 -0.61 -7.47 -17.83
CA ALA A 20 -0.19 -8.46 -16.86
C ALA A 20 -1.36 -8.97 -15.99
N LEU A 21 -2.54 -8.34 -16.06
CA LEU A 21 -3.73 -8.76 -15.32
C LEU A 21 -4.39 -9.98 -15.96
N SER A 22 -4.96 -10.85 -15.13
CA SER A 22 -5.82 -11.95 -15.60
C SER A 22 -7.12 -11.41 -16.21
N ASP A 23 -7.77 -12.19 -17.09
CA ASP A 23 -9.06 -11.81 -17.69
C ASP A 23 -10.15 -11.43 -16.68
N LYS A 24 -10.12 -12.04 -15.48
CA LYS A 24 -11.05 -11.72 -14.39
C LYS A 24 -10.70 -10.39 -13.71
N ALA A 25 -9.42 -10.15 -13.44
CA ALA A 25 -8.94 -8.92 -12.82
C ALA A 25 -9.04 -7.72 -13.79
N ALA A 26 -8.84 -7.95 -15.09
CA ALA A 26 -8.97 -6.92 -16.12
C ALA A 26 -10.40 -6.41 -16.30
N GLN A 27 -11.42 -7.12 -15.77
CA GLN A 27 -12.82 -6.68 -15.80
C GLN A 27 -13.20 -5.86 -14.56
N ASP A 28 -12.38 -5.90 -13.51
CA ASP A 28 -12.58 -5.19 -12.27
C ASP A 28 -11.85 -3.82 -12.31
N TYR A 29 -12.60 -2.75 -12.07
CA TYR A 29 -12.05 -1.39 -12.15
C TYR A 29 -11.02 -1.13 -11.05
N GLN A 30 -11.26 -1.67 -9.86
CA GLN A 30 -10.38 -1.48 -8.72
C GLN A 30 -9.04 -2.16 -8.99
N GLU A 31 -9.05 -3.43 -9.41
CA GLU A 31 -7.82 -4.19 -9.73
C GLU A 31 -6.98 -3.51 -10.82
N VAL A 32 -7.63 -3.02 -11.89
CA VAL A 32 -6.94 -2.30 -12.98
C VAL A 32 -6.35 -0.98 -12.49
N LYS A 33 -7.13 -0.19 -11.74
CA LYS A 33 -6.67 1.08 -11.18
C LYS A 33 -5.47 0.86 -10.26
N GLU A 34 -5.53 -0.15 -9.40
CA GLU A 34 -4.47 -0.46 -8.45
C GLU A 34 -3.19 -0.92 -9.13
N ALA A 35 -3.26 -1.81 -10.12
CA ALA A 35 -2.09 -2.28 -10.87
C ALA A 35 -1.40 -1.13 -11.64
N ILE A 36 -2.19 -0.22 -12.20
CA ILE A 36 -1.68 0.97 -12.90
C ILE A 36 -1.01 1.93 -11.90
N LEU A 37 -1.67 2.22 -10.77
CA LEU A 37 -1.13 3.12 -9.74
C LEU A 37 0.14 2.55 -9.09
N ASP A 38 0.21 1.24 -8.89
CA ASP A 38 1.40 0.53 -8.41
C ASP A 38 2.56 0.66 -9.38
N THR A 39 2.30 0.42 -10.67
CA THR A 39 3.33 0.53 -11.72
C THR A 39 3.82 1.97 -11.93
N LEU A 40 3.00 2.96 -11.59
CA LEU A 40 3.37 4.38 -11.63
C LEU A 40 4.00 4.88 -10.33
N ASP A 41 4.15 4.04 -9.31
CA ASP A 41 4.68 4.43 -8.00
C ASP A 41 3.80 5.55 -7.36
N ILE A 42 2.49 5.50 -7.60
CA ILE A 42 1.47 6.44 -7.07
C ILE A 42 0.51 5.67 -6.16
N ASN A 43 1.05 4.86 -5.24
CA ASN A 43 0.27 4.20 -4.22
C ASN A 43 0.77 4.58 -2.81
N PRO A 44 -0.06 4.44 -1.76
CA PRO A 44 0.33 4.78 -0.38
C PRO A 44 1.57 4.06 0.12
N GLU A 45 1.78 2.82 -0.31
CA GLU A 45 2.91 1.96 0.07
C GLU A 45 4.25 2.50 -0.48
N THR A 46 4.26 3.03 -1.71
CA THR A 46 5.40 3.76 -2.26
C THR A 46 5.74 4.98 -1.39
N PHE A 47 4.75 5.80 -1.08
CA PHE A 47 4.98 7.03 -0.31
C PHE A 47 5.44 6.72 1.11
N ARG A 48 4.98 5.61 1.70
CA ARG A 48 5.50 5.09 2.97
C ARG A 48 6.98 4.75 2.87
N ARG A 49 7.37 3.95 1.87
CA ARG A 49 8.78 3.56 1.66
C ARG A 49 9.66 4.78 1.46
N ARG A 50 9.19 5.77 0.69
CA ARG A 50 9.87 7.06 0.53
C ARG A 50 9.98 7.79 1.87
N PHE A 51 8.91 7.88 2.66
CA PHE A 51 8.94 8.54 3.97
C PHE A 51 9.96 7.89 4.93
N ARG A 52 9.93 6.56 5.07
CA ARG A 52 10.82 5.81 5.97
C ARG A 52 12.25 5.70 5.47
N GLY A 53 12.45 5.64 4.16
CA GLY A 53 13.76 5.53 3.52
C GLY A 53 14.44 6.88 3.22
N LYS A 54 13.83 8.01 3.61
CA LYS A 54 14.44 9.32 3.42
C LYS A 54 15.60 9.51 4.40
N GLU A 55 16.79 9.62 3.85
CA GLU A 55 18.01 9.89 4.61
C GLU A 55 18.53 11.32 4.37
N TYR A 56 19.21 11.87 5.36
CA TYR A 56 19.90 13.14 5.21
C TYR A 56 21.14 12.95 4.34
N HIS A 57 21.33 13.85 3.37
CA HIS A 57 22.50 13.86 2.51
C HIS A 57 23.24 15.22 2.65
N PRO A 58 24.58 15.22 2.73
CA PRO A 58 25.35 16.46 2.75
C PRO A 58 25.04 17.32 1.52
N GLY A 59 24.55 18.55 1.74
CA GLY A 59 24.16 19.47 0.66
C GLY A 59 22.66 19.68 0.49
N ILE A 60 21.81 18.84 1.11
CA ILE A 60 20.37 19.12 1.18
C ILE A 60 20.07 20.19 2.23
N ARG A 61 19.22 21.16 1.86
CA ARG A 61 18.67 22.13 2.82
C ARG A 61 17.70 21.41 3.75
N LEU A 62 17.86 21.55 5.07
CA LEU A 62 17.00 20.93 6.08
C LEU A 62 15.50 21.21 5.84
N ARG A 63 15.17 22.43 5.40
CA ARG A 63 13.79 22.79 5.03
C ARG A 63 13.24 21.92 3.88
N ALA A 64 14.05 21.65 2.86
CA ALA A 64 13.63 20.83 1.73
C ALA A 64 13.38 19.38 2.19
N LEU A 65 14.28 18.81 3.00
CA LEU A 65 14.10 17.49 3.60
C LEU A 65 12.80 17.40 4.42
N ALA A 66 12.53 18.41 5.25
CA ALA A 66 11.31 18.45 6.06
C ALA A 66 10.03 18.53 5.20
N GLN A 67 10.05 19.30 4.10
CA GLN A 67 8.91 19.35 3.18
C GLN A 67 8.71 18.01 2.46
N GLU A 68 9.78 17.40 1.94
CA GLU A 68 9.67 16.10 1.26
C GLU A 68 9.17 14.99 2.18
N LEU A 69 9.62 14.98 3.45
CA LEU A 69 9.10 14.07 4.47
C LEU A 69 7.61 14.32 4.74
N LYS A 70 7.21 15.59 4.86
CA LYS A 70 5.80 15.95 5.06
C LYS A 70 4.93 15.51 3.89
N ASP A 71 5.37 15.78 2.66
CA ASP A 71 4.63 15.42 1.44
C ASP A 71 4.50 13.90 1.29
N ALA A 72 5.58 13.16 1.53
CA ALA A 72 5.55 11.70 1.53
C ALA A 72 4.61 11.16 2.61
N CYS A 73 4.65 11.73 3.82
CA CYS A 73 3.74 11.36 4.91
C CYS A 73 2.27 11.65 4.56
N CYS A 74 1.96 12.84 4.05
CA CYS A 74 0.60 13.20 3.64
C CYS A 74 0.07 12.29 2.51
N ARG A 75 0.91 11.91 1.55
CA ARG A 75 0.50 10.99 0.47
C ARG A 75 0.41 9.53 0.90
N TRP A 76 1.14 9.13 1.94
CA TRP A 76 1.02 7.81 2.55
C TRP A 76 -0.23 7.72 3.44
N LEU A 77 -0.39 8.65 4.36
CA LEU A 77 -1.45 8.64 5.36
C LEU A 77 -2.78 9.16 4.83
N GLN A 78 -2.76 10.01 3.78
CA GLN A 78 -3.97 10.61 3.19
C GLN A 78 -4.94 11.18 4.25
N PRO A 79 -4.49 12.11 5.11
CA PRO A 79 -5.26 12.58 6.27
C PRO A 79 -6.59 13.27 5.91
N ASP A 80 -6.75 13.75 4.68
CA ASP A 80 -8.02 14.31 4.19
C ASP A 80 -9.09 13.22 3.90
N GLN A 81 -8.67 11.96 3.79
CA GLN A 81 -9.54 10.82 3.44
C GLN A 81 -9.76 9.87 4.62
N HIS A 82 -9.00 10.02 5.72
CA HIS A 82 -9.04 9.13 6.87
C HIS A 82 -9.30 9.89 8.17
N SER A 83 -10.09 9.26 9.03
CA SER A 83 -10.23 9.66 10.43
C SER A 83 -8.91 9.49 11.18
N LYS A 84 -8.79 10.16 12.33
CA LYS A 84 -7.61 10.04 13.20
C LYS A 84 -7.36 8.59 13.60
N GLU A 85 -8.42 7.85 13.88
CA GLU A 85 -8.38 6.45 14.29
C GLU A 85 -7.83 5.57 13.17
N GLU A 86 -8.29 5.76 11.94
CA GLU A 86 -7.78 5.05 10.76
C GLU A 86 -6.29 5.35 10.50
N LEU A 87 -5.86 6.59 10.69
CA LEU A 87 -4.45 6.96 10.58
C LEU A 87 -3.58 6.25 11.62
N ILE A 88 -4.06 6.14 12.86
CA ILE A 88 -3.36 5.40 13.93
C ILE A 88 -3.27 3.93 13.56
N ASP A 89 -4.38 3.31 13.18
CA ASP A 89 -4.43 1.90 12.80
C ASP A 89 -3.47 1.60 11.64
N GLN A 90 -3.39 2.49 10.64
CA GLN A 90 -2.47 2.34 9.52
C GLN A 90 -0.99 2.31 9.97
N VAL A 91 -0.60 3.18 10.93
CA VAL A 91 0.77 3.21 11.47
C VAL A 91 1.02 2.01 12.39
N VAL A 92 0.05 1.62 13.21
CA VAL A 92 0.17 0.45 14.11
C VAL A 92 0.33 -0.83 13.29
N MET A 93 -0.44 -0.98 12.22
CA MET A 93 -0.36 -2.14 11.32
C MET A 93 1.01 -2.24 10.67
N GLU A 94 1.54 -1.12 10.20
CA GLU A 94 2.90 -1.05 9.66
C GLU A 94 3.93 -1.59 10.64
N GLN A 95 3.86 -1.13 11.89
CA GLN A 95 4.77 -1.58 12.92
C GLN A 95 4.55 -3.04 13.31
N PHE A 96 3.30 -3.51 13.31
CA PHE A 96 2.97 -4.91 13.55
C PHE A 96 3.60 -5.83 12.50
N LEU A 97 3.44 -5.49 11.20
CA LEU A 97 4.06 -6.24 10.11
C LEU A 97 5.59 -6.24 10.17
N HIS A 98 6.19 -5.13 10.62
CA HIS A 98 7.63 -5.06 10.87
C HIS A 98 8.10 -5.88 12.07
N ALA A 99 7.22 -6.09 13.07
CA ALA A 99 7.53 -6.87 14.27
C ALA A 99 7.38 -8.38 14.06
N ILE A 100 6.58 -8.81 13.08
CA ILE A 100 6.41 -10.24 12.76
C ILE A 100 7.63 -10.74 11.96
N PRO A 101 8.21 -11.90 12.33
CA PRO A 101 9.24 -12.55 11.52
C PRO A 101 8.75 -12.83 10.10
N LYS A 102 9.56 -12.47 9.09
CA LYS A 102 9.19 -12.64 7.67
C LYS A 102 8.91 -14.10 7.30
N ASP A 103 9.57 -15.04 7.97
CA ASP A 103 9.37 -16.49 7.78
C ASP A 103 7.94 -16.91 8.15
N PHE A 104 7.32 -16.20 9.10
CA PHE A 104 5.93 -16.42 9.52
C PHE A 104 4.94 -15.86 8.47
N LEU A 105 5.21 -14.66 7.94
CA LEU A 105 4.35 -14.03 6.91
C LEU A 105 4.39 -14.75 5.56
N ALA A 106 5.55 -15.30 5.18
CA ALA A 106 5.74 -16.01 3.91
C ALA A 106 5.03 -17.37 3.87
N ALA A 107 4.87 -18.04 5.03
CA ALA A 107 4.21 -19.33 5.12
C ALA A 107 2.68 -19.23 5.10
N GLU A 108 2.11 -18.11 5.59
CA GLU A 108 0.67 -18.03 5.84
C GLU A 108 -0.13 -17.16 4.85
N ASN A 109 0.41 -16.10 4.22
CA ASN A 109 -0.43 -15.28 3.32
C ASN A 109 0.29 -14.30 2.37
N PRO A 110 0.36 -14.55 1.04
CA PRO A 110 0.93 -13.62 0.06
C PRO A 110 0.11 -12.33 -0.16
N ARG A 111 -1.09 -12.22 0.44
CA ARG A 111 -1.92 -11.00 0.39
C ARG A 111 -1.53 -9.97 1.44
N VAL A 112 -0.82 -10.34 2.51
CA VAL A 112 -0.38 -9.39 3.56
C VAL A 112 0.63 -8.38 3.00
N THR A 113 1.38 -8.76 1.96
CA THR A 113 2.36 -7.90 1.30
C THR A 113 1.80 -6.99 0.21
N ARG A 114 0.53 -7.17 -0.14
CA ARG A 114 -0.14 -6.39 -1.18
C ARG A 114 -1.33 -5.71 -0.52
N PHE A 115 -1.27 -4.39 -0.45
CA PHE A 115 -2.41 -3.49 -0.31
C PHE A 115 -2.65 -2.73 1.00
N TYR A 116 -3.38 -1.62 0.77
CA TYR A 116 -3.96 -0.65 1.67
C TYR A 116 -5.23 -1.22 2.32
N TRP A 117 -5.31 -1.18 3.65
CA TRP A 117 -6.35 -1.82 4.48
C TRP A 117 -7.16 -0.79 5.29
N PRO A 118 -8.24 -0.20 4.74
CA PRO A 118 -9.22 0.51 5.56
C PRO A 118 -10.09 -0.52 6.31
N GLY A 119 -10.19 -0.42 7.64
CA GLY A 119 -10.97 -1.34 8.48
C GLY A 119 -10.21 -2.55 9.05
N VAL A 120 -8.88 -2.47 9.08
CA VAL A 120 -7.94 -3.56 9.45
C VAL A 120 -8.22 -4.20 10.82
N GLN A 121 -8.91 -3.51 11.73
CA GLN A 121 -9.33 -4.09 13.00
C GLN A 121 -10.19 -5.34 12.82
N ARG A 122 -11.11 -5.37 11.86
CA ARG A 122 -12.00 -6.54 11.67
C ARG A 122 -11.22 -7.74 11.13
N GLU A 123 -10.28 -7.53 10.23
CA GLU A 123 -9.54 -8.62 9.59
C GLU A 123 -8.38 -9.12 10.46
N VAL A 124 -7.73 -8.24 11.22
CA VAL A 124 -6.79 -8.64 12.27
C VAL A 124 -7.54 -9.35 13.38
N GLN A 125 -8.73 -8.89 13.75
CA GLN A 125 -9.58 -9.57 14.72
C GLN A 125 -10.03 -10.94 14.19
N ASP A 126 -10.50 -11.06 12.95
CA ASP A 126 -10.90 -12.34 12.35
C ASP A 126 -9.70 -13.32 12.24
N TYR A 127 -8.53 -12.82 11.86
CA TYR A 127 -7.28 -13.60 11.81
C TYR A 127 -6.82 -14.01 13.22
N CYS A 128 -6.79 -13.10 14.19
CA CYS A 128 -6.46 -13.42 15.59
C CYS A 128 -7.51 -14.33 16.25
N THR A 129 -8.78 -14.28 15.82
CA THR A 129 -9.86 -15.14 16.34
C THR A 129 -9.76 -16.55 15.77
N SER A 130 -9.13 -16.73 14.61
CA SER A 130 -8.86 -18.03 14.00
C SER A 130 -7.46 -18.58 14.31
N CYS A 131 -6.57 -17.77 14.91
CA CYS A 131 -5.21 -18.15 15.28
C CYS A 131 -5.15 -18.83 16.67
N PRO A 132 -4.74 -20.12 16.77
CA PRO A 132 -4.68 -20.85 18.05
C PRO A 132 -3.58 -20.36 19.01
N ASP A 133 -2.59 -19.61 18.53
CA ASP A 133 -1.56 -19.00 19.38
C ASP A 133 -1.97 -17.65 19.98
N CYS A 134 -2.91 -16.94 19.36
CA CYS A 134 -3.46 -15.68 19.87
C CYS A 134 -4.58 -15.87 20.92
N GLN A 135 -5.17 -17.06 21.02
CA GLN A 135 -6.28 -17.37 21.95
C GLN A 135 -5.84 -18.05 23.27
N LYS A 136 -4.54 -18.11 23.56
CA LYS A 136 -4.01 -18.62 24.83
C LYS A 136 -3.89 -17.54 25.89
#